data_AF-A0A6P0R2X2-F1
#
_entry.id   AF-A0A6P0R2X2-F1
#
_cell.length_a   1.000
_cell.length_b   1.000
_cell.length_c   1.000
_cell.angle_alpha   90.00
_cell.angle_beta   90.00
_cell.angle_gamma   90.00
#
_symmetry.space_group_name_H-M   'P 1'
#
loop_
_entity.id
_entity.type
_entity.pdbx_description
1 polymer ?
#
loop_
_entity_poly.entity_id
_entity_poly.type
_entity_poly.pdbx_seq_one_letter_code
_entity_poly.pdbx_strand_id
1 'polypeptide(L)'
;MKSTKSILFALSSLTCFYLNLPSALADANVVVDDQIQLDEPGLYLATATLKYDDGDVLKGDFRVYCPTSTIRPTNYVLTDKNGNVKKQGEWWEPAFEAKYSAEKSLITLVC
;
A
#
# COMPACT_ATOMS: atom_id res chain seq x y z
N MET A 1 -43.51 -16.19 43.07
CA MET A 1 -43.78 -15.75 41.68
C MET A 1 -42.80 -14.64 41.32
N LYS A 2 -42.13 -14.77 40.15
CA LYS A 2 -41.23 -13.81 39.44
C LYS A 2 -39.96 -13.38 40.23
N SER A 3 -38.77 -13.95 40.03
CA SER A 3 -37.91 -13.96 38.83
C SER A 3 -37.69 -12.57 38.24
N THR A 4 -36.50 -11.98 38.45
CA THR A 4 -35.67 -11.37 37.39
C THR A 4 -34.23 -11.27 37.90
N LYS A 5 -33.32 -12.00 37.25
CA LYS A 5 -31.86 -11.89 37.35
C LYS A 5 -31.40 -10.80 36.40
N SER A 6 -30.52 -9.90 36.83
CA SER A 6 -29.62 -9.19 35.90
C SER A 6 -28.28 -8.94 36.58
N ILE A 7 -27.34 -9.81 36.21
CA ILE A 7 -25.90 -9.70 36.46
C ILE A 7 -25.39 -8.65 35.47
N LEU A 8 -24.86 -7.53 35.94
CA LEU A 8 -24.14 -6.60 35.06
C LEU A 8 -22.65 -6.95 35.08
N PHE A 9 -22.22 -7.48 33.95
CA PHE A 9 -20.87 -7.89 33.63
C PHE A 9 -19.90 -6.70 33.60
N ALA A 10 -18.66 -7.03 33.94
CA ALA A 10 -17.48 -6.17 33.88
C ALA A 10 -17.28 -5.58 32.48
N LEU A 11 -16.97 -4.27 32.41
CA LEU A 11 -16.36 -3.64 31.25
C LEU A 11 -14.85 -3.61 31.46
N SER A 12 -14.20 -4.74 31.17
CA SER A 12 -12.81 -4.75 30.73
C SER A 12 -12.79 -4.45 29.24
N SER A 13 -12.26 -3.29 28.84
CA SER A 13 -11.79 -3.09 27.48
C SER A 13 -10.47 -2.32 27.52
N LEU A 14 -9.38 -3.08 27.68
CA LEU A 14 -8.18 -2.81 26.89
C LEU A 14 -8.59 -2.88 25.41
N THR A 15 -8.19 -1.91 24.62
CA THR A 15 -7.97 -1.86 23.15
C THR A 15 -8.20 -0.41 22.72
N CYS A 16 -7.43 0.23 21.85
CA CYS A 16 -6.30 -0.19 21.06
C CYS A 16 -5.51 1.09 20.74
N PHE A 17 -4.19 1.00 20.84
CA PHE A 17 -3.23 2.02 20.46
C PHE A 17 -3.03 1.92 18.93
N TYR A 18 -3.89 2.55 18.12
CA TYR A 18 -3.80 2.62 16.64
C TYR A 18 -4.62 3.85 16.21
N LEU A 19 -4.19 4.81 15.41
CA LEU A 19 -3.02 4.97 14.54
C LEU A 19 -2.63 6.45 14.53
N ASN A 20 -1.33 6.74 14.69
CA ASN A 20 -0.75 7.90 14.04
C ASN A 20 -0.75 7.60 12.53
N LEU A 21 -1.76 8.06 11.80
CA LEU A 21 -1.62 8.27 10.37
C LEU A 21 -0.86 9.59 10.21
N PRO A 22 0.41 9.62 9.77
CA PRO A 22 0.89 10.81 9.10
C PRO A 22 0.04 10.94 7.84
N SER A 23 -0.83 11.94 7.81
CA SER A 23 -1.56 12.39 6.63
C SER A 23 -0.57 13.03 5.66
N ALA A 24 0.41 12.27 5.18
CA ALA A 24 1.27 12.68 4.09
C ALA A 24 0.52 12.32 2.81
N LEU A 25 -0.10 13.32 2.19
CA LEU A 25 -0.42 13.38 0.76
C LEU A 25 -0.78 12.03 0.14
N ALA A 26 -1.98 11.52 0.44
CA ALA A 26 -2.62 10.58 -0.47
C ALA A 26 -2.84 11.34 -1.79
N ASP A 27 -1.86 11.30 -2.68
CA ASP A 27 -2.06 11.66 -4.07
C ASP A 27 -3.26 10.83 -4.53
N ALA A 28 -4.27 11.48 -5.11
CA ALA A 28 -5.52 10.80 -5.50
C ALA A 28 -5.27 9.63 -6.49
N ASN A 29 -4.05 9.57 -7.02
CA ASN A 29 -3.57 8.59 -7.96
C ASN A 29 -2.77 7.44 -7.32
N VAL A 30 -2.46 7.47 -6.02
CA VAL A 30 -1.75 6.36 -5.34
C VAL A 30 -2.46 5.94 -4.08
N VAL A 31 -2.74 4.64 -3.99
CA VAL A 31 -3.28 4.02 -2.78
C VAL A 31 -2.29 2.98 -2.30
N VAL A 32 -1.76 3.14 -1.09
CA VAL A 32 -0.94 2.12 -0.42
C VAL A 32 -1.83 1.38 0.56
N ASP A 33 -2.04 0.09 0.32
CA ASP A 33 -2.91 -0.77 1.11
C ASP A 33 -2.18 -1.33 2.35
N ASP A 34 -0.92 -1.72 2.18
CA ASP A 34 -0.07 -2.25 3.24
C ASP A 34 1.40 -1.91 2.95
N GLN A 35 2.21 -1.81 4.01
CA GLN A 35 3.65 -1.67 3.89
C GLN A 35 4.40 -2.34 5.05
N ILE A 36 5.45 -3.06 4.70
CA ILE A 36 6.35 -3.69 5.67
C ILE A 36 7.80 -3.36 5.35
N GLN A 37 8.59 -3.06 6.37
CA GLN A 37 10.04 -2.99 6.24
C GLN A 37 10.58 -4.43 6.10
N LEU A 38 11.48 -4.64 5.14
CA LEU A 38 12.15 -5.92 4.94
C LEU A 38 13.45 -6.01 5.78
N ASP A 39 14.14 -7.15 5.68
CA ASP A 39 15.37 -7.42 6.44
C ASP A 39 16.51 -6.43 6.13
N GLU A 40 16.51 -5.83 4.93
CA GLU A 40 17.51 -4.85 4.54
C GLU A 40 17.07 -3.42 4.94
N PRO A 41 17.94 -2.63 5.61
CA PRO A 41 17.59 -1.28 6.01
C PRO A 41 17.30 -0.39 4.80
N GLY A 42 16.16 0.30 4.82
CA GLY A 42 15.71 1.16 3.72
C GLY A 42 15.07 0.40 2.57
N LEU A 43 14.84 -0.91 2.69
CA LEU A 43 14.05 -1.70 1.75
C LEU A 43 12.67 -2.01 2.36
N TYR A 44 11.63 -1.65 1.62
CA TYR A 44 10.24 -1.87 2.00
C TYR A 44 9.50 -2.67 0.95
N LEU A 45 8.53 -3.48 1.37
CA LEU A 45 7.53 -4.08 0.50
C LEU A 45 6.21 -3.34 0.75
N ALA A 46 5.67 -2.69 -0.28
CA ALA A 46 4.42 -1.95 -0.20
C ALA A 46 3.42 -2.51 -1.21
N THR A 47 2.25 -2.97 -0.76
CA THR A 47 1.15 -3.30 -1.67
C THR A 47 0.43 -2.02 -2.01
N ALA A 48 0.36 -1.68 -3.30
CA ALA A 48 -0.20 -0.42 -3.73
C ALA A 48 -0.93 -0.52 -5.08
N THR A 49 -1.71 0.53 -5.35
CA THR A 49 -2.33 0.80 -6.64
C THR A 49 -1.87 2.17 -7.11
N LEU A 50 -1.15 2.19 -8.23
CA LEU A 50 -0.71 3.38 -8.94
C LEU A 50 -1.66 3.64 -10.12
N LYS A 51 -2.22 4.84 -10.19
CA LYS A 51 -2.98 5.34 -11.33
C LYS A 51 -2.11 6.35 -12.07
N TYR A 52 -1.92 6.14 -13.36
CA TYR A 52 -1.14 7.02 -14.20
C TYR A 52 -2.04 8.04 -14.89
N ASP A 53 -1.46 9.16 -15.32
CA ASP A 53 -2.18 10.28 -15.94
C ASP A 53 -2.84 9.91 -17.28
N ASP A 54 -2.35 8.87 -17.96
CA ASP A 54 -2.92 8.31 -19.19
C ASP A 54 -4.13 7.39 -18.94
N GLY A 55 -4.46 7.14 -17.66
CA GLY A 55 -5.53 6.28 -17.20
C GLY A 55 -5.12 4.82 -17.02
N ASP A 56 -3.85 4.47 -17.24
CA ASP A 56 -3.35 3.14 -16.88
C ASP A 56 -3.35 2.97 -15.36
N VAL A 57 -3.56 1.73 -14.90
CA VAL A 57 -3.53 1.38 -13.47
C VAL A 57 -2.61 0.21 -13.26
N LEU A 58 -1.56 0.40 -12.44
CA LEU A 58 -0.65 -0.64 -11.98
C LEU A 58 -0.94 -0.99 -10.54
N LYS A 59 -1.45 -2.19 -10.32
CA LYS A 59 -1.65 -2.76 -8.99
C LYS A 59 -0.62 -3.85 -8.74
N GLY A 60 -0.06 -3.92 -7.55
CA GLY A 60 0.85 -4.99 -7.17
C GLY A 60 1.57 -4.73 -5.86
N ASP A 61 2.55 -5.56 -5.59
CA ASP A 61 3.48 -5.38 -4.48
C ASP A 61 4.75 -4.71 -5.01
N PHE A 62 5.24 -3.68 -4.33
CA PHE A 62 6.37 -2.89 -4.77
C PHE A 62 7.49 -3.02 -3.74
N ARG A 63 8.63 -3.54 -4.18
CA ARG A 63 9.86 -3.42 -3.42
C ARG A 63 10.42 -2.02 -3.64
N VAL A 64 10.39 -1.20 -2.61
CA VAL A 64 10.85 0.19 -2.64
C VAL A 64 12.16 0.27 -1.87
N TYR A 65 13.23 0.64 -2.57
CA TYR A 65 14.53 0.90 -1.97
C TYR A 65 14.73 2.41 -1.79
N CYS A 66 14.48 2.89 -0.58
CA CYS A 66 14.48 4.30 -0.23
C CYS A 66 15.81 5.02 -0.45
N PRO A 67 16.99 4.43 -0.15
CA PRO A 67 18.28 5.08 -0.38
C PRO A 67 18.53 5.48 -1.84
N THR A 68 18.02 4.70 -2.80
CA THR A 68 18.19 4.98 -4.23
C THR A 68 16.89 5.33 -4.94
N SER A 69 15.78 5.46 -4.23
CA SER A 69 14.45 5.73 -4.81
C SER A 69 14.10 4.77 -5.96
N THR A 70 14.54 3.51 -5.86
CA THR A 70 14.31 2.48 -6.87
C THR A 70 13.08 1.67 -6.49
N ILE A 71 12.21 1.40 -7.46
CA ILE A 71 11.03 0.56 -7.27
C ILE A 71 11.10 -0.68 -8.14
N ARG A 72 10.62 -1.80 -7.59
CA ARG A 72 10.47 -3.05 -8.32
C ARG A 72 9.09 -3.66 -8.05
N PRO A 73 8.17 -3.60 -9.03
CA PRO A 73 6.89 -4.28 -8.94
C PRO A 73 7.04 -5.81 -8.95
N THR A 74 6.22 -6.46 -8.16
CA THR A 74 6.07 -7.91 -8.00
C THR A 74 4.59 -8.23 -7.85
N ASN A 75 4.17 -9.42 -8.28
CA ASN A 75 2.74 -9.81 -8.30
C ASN A 75 1.83 -8.72 -8.92
N TYR A 76 2.28 -8.14 -10.03
CA TYR A 76 1.68 -6.92 -10.57
C TYR A 76 0.71 -7.21 -11.71
N VAL A 77 -0.25 -6.30 -11.88
CA VAL A 77 -1.17 -6.21 -13.01
C VAL A 77 -1.24 -4.76 -13.45
N LEU A 78 -0.85 -4.51 -14.70
CA LEU A 78 -1.02 -3.25 -15.41
C LEU A 78 -2.25 -3.35 -16.31
N THR A 79 -3.21 -2.47 -16.10
CA THR A 79 -4.43 -2.36 -16.89
C THR A 79 -4.49 -1.03 -17.62
N ASP A 80 -5.11 -1.01 -18.79
CA ASP A 80 -5.44 0.23 -19.50
C ASP A 80 -6.64 0.95 -18.85
N LYS A 81 -6.94 2.16 -19.32
CA LYS A 81 -8.10 2.95 -18.87
C LYS A 81 -9.47 2.27 -19.03
N ASN A 82 -9.56 1.21 -19.84
CA ASN A 82 -10.78 0.44 -20.05
C ASN A 82 -10.82 -0.83 -19.16
N GLY A 83 -9.78 -1.07 -18.35
CA GLY A 83 -9.62 -2.24 -17.51
C GLY A 83 -9.03 -3.46 -18.21
N ASN A 84 -8.55 -3.35 -19.46
CA ASN A 84 -7.89 -4.45 -20.15
C ASN A 84 -6.46 -4.63 -19.62
N VAL A 85 -6.04 -5.87 -19.38
CA VAL A 85 -4.68 -6.17 -18.95
C VAL A 85 -3.70 -5.89 -20.09
N LYS A 86 -2.79 -4.92 -19.89
CA LYS A 86 -1.66 -4.64 -20.78
C LYS A 86 -0.48 -5.55 -20.47
N LYS A 87 -0.23 -5.77 -19.18
CA LYS A 87 0.91 -6.57 -18.69
C LYS A 87 0.59 -7.09 -17.29
N GLN A 88 1.04 -8.29 -16.97
CA GLN A 88 0.97 -8.83 -15.62
C GLN A 88 2.14 -9.79 -15.39
N GLY A 89 2.52 -10.01 -14.15
CA GLY A 89 3.55 -10.97 -13.81
C GLY A 89 3.97 -10.93 -12.35
N GLU A 90 4.68 -11.97 -11.94
CA GLU A 90 5.20 -12.07 -10.57
C GLU A 90 6.41 -11.14 -10.36
N TRP A 91 7.12 -10.81 -11.43
CA TRP A 91 8.37 -10.07 -11.34
C TRP A 91 8.53 -9.11 -12.52
N TRP A 92 8.78 -7.84 -12.23
CA TRP A 92 9.08 -6.82 -13.23
C TRP A 92 10.59 -6.66 -13.37
N GLU A 93 11.12 -7.03 -14.53
CA GLU A 93 12.53 -6.79 -14.88
C GLU A 93 12.67 -5.85 -16.08
N PRO A 94 13.64 -4.91 -16.04
CA PRO A 94 14.52 -4.59 -14.91
C PRO A 94 13.83 -3.75 -13.82
N ALA A 95 14.46 -3.63 -12.64
CA ALA A 95 14.11 -2.59 -11.68
C ALA A 95 14.31 -1.20 -12.31
N PHE A 96 13.54 -0.21 -11.86
CA PHE A 96 13.62 1.13 -12.42
C PHE A 96 13.45 2.21 -11.34
N GLU A 97 14.04 3.37 -11.61
CA GLU A 97 13.81 4.58 -10.83
C GLU A 97 12.43 5.16 -11.14
N ALA A 98 11.75 5.70 -10.13
CA ALA A 98 10.44 6.32 -10.32
C ALA A 98 10.52 7.53 -11.28
N LYS A 99 9.83 7.42 -12.42
CA LYS A 99 9.79 8.48 -13.43
C LYS A 99 8.47 9.24 -13.36
N TYR A 100 7.38 8.53 -13.16
CA TYR A 100 6.04 9.08 -13.16
C TYR A 100 5.65 9.65 -11.79
N SER A 101 4.69 10.57 -11.78
CA SER A 101 4.14 11.22 -10.58
C SER A 101 3.66 10.21 -9.55
N ALA A 102 2.90 9.21 -9.99
CA ALA A 102 2.39 8.14 -9.14
C ALA A 102 3.53 7.35 -8.48
N GLU A 103 4.57 6.98 -9.22
CA GLU A 103 5.70 6.21 -8.69
C GLU A 103 6.50 7.00 -7.65
N LYS A 104 6.72 8.29 -7.90
CA LYS A 104 7.39 9.19 -6.95
C LYS A 104 6.56 9.38 -5.68
N SER A 105 5.24 9.43 -5.82
CA SER A 105 4.31 9.51 -4.70
C SER A 105 4.36 8.24 -3.86
N LEU A 106 4.41 7.05 -4.48
CA LEU A 106 4.61 5.79 -3.77
C LEU A 106 5.91 5.81 -2.94
N ILE A 107 7.03 6.24 -3.51
CA ILE A 107 8.29 6.35 -2.75
C ILE A 107 8.13 7.31 -1.56
N THR A 108 7.50 8.46 -1.78
CA THR A 108 7.27 9.46 -0.74
C THR A 108 6.37 8.95 0.39
N LEU A 109 5.40 8.11 0.07
CA LEU A 109 4.49 7.49 1.04
C LEU A 109 5.17 6.38 1.85
N VAL A 110 6.15 5.68 1.26
CA VAL A 110 6.78 4.50 1.87
C VAL A 110 8.02 4.82 2.71
N CYS A 111 8.82 5.85 2.38
CA CYS A 111 10.22 6.00 2.83
C CYS A 111 10.52 6.80 4.13
#